data_AF-A0A975J440-F1
#
_entry.id   AF-A0A975J440-F1
#
_cell.length_a   1.000
_cell.length_b   1.000
_cell.length_c   1.000
_cell.angle_alpha   90.00
_cell.angle_beta   90.00
_cell.angle_gamma   90.00
#
_symmetry.space_group_name_H-M   'P 1'
#
loop_
_entity.id
_entity.type
_entity.pdbx_description
1 polymer ?
#
loop_
_entity_poly.entity_id
_entity_poly.type
_entity_poly.pdbx_seq_one_letter_code
_entity_poly.pdbx_strand_id
1 'polypeptide(L)'
;MFDLVKKIQAIIDAYHDNSEQLAKEIKRIVEEWGAEVNAYKMDYIKEQIRNEVAAARSSSELLNKVYNQKLNVILDEAKKKVLPELSTKATRPSDYATQVNNALQFLMIEAEQITDETAYMILKNFIDDLDQMKLFKSVIGKKVDLIDPNGNTTFPLTFGKLNKVEMILNSFNEMDAIANMLFVYPREDGETYIVNGQAYSVPIDSYEQMAGEDSIISFAEIIEEYANVIPGINQVTNQTDPIVEE
;
A
#
# COMPACT_ATOMS: atom_id res chain seq x y z
N MET A 1 1.63 -19.16 3.93
CA MET A 1 2.24 -17.90 4.40
C MET A 1 1.57 -16.80 3.59
N PHE A 2 1.19 -15.71 4.24
CA PHE A 2 0.57 -14.58 3.58
C PHE A 2 1.69 -13.74 2.96
N ASP A 3 1.90 -13.90 1.65
CA ASP A 3 3.09 -13.42 0.93
C ASP A 3 2.81 -12.12 0.13
N LEU A 4 2.20 -11.12 0.77
CA LEU A 4 1.88 -9.82 0.17
C LEU A 4 3.14 -9.03 -0.24
N VAL A 5 4.13 -8.91 0.63
CA VAL A 5 5.41 -8.21 0.39
C VAL A 5 6.09 -8.80 -0.84
N LYS A 6 6.22 -10.14 -0.87
CA LYS A 6 6.82 -10.84 -2.01
C LYS A 6 6.06 -10.60 -3.31
N LYS A 7 4.73 -10.59 -3.28
CA LYS A 7 3.91 -10.32 -4.46
C LYS A 7 4.08 -8.89 -4.98
N ILE A 8 4.14 -7.91 -4.08
CA ILE A 8 4.34 -6.49 -4.44
C ILE A 8 5.74 -6.29 -4.99
N GLN A 9 6.77 -6.83 -4.31
CA GLN A 9 8.16 -6.77 -4.76
C GLN A 9 8.31 -7.34 -6.17
N ALA A 10 7.67 -8.47 -6.47
CA ALA A 10 7.73 -9.04 -7.81
C ALA A 10 7.14 -8.14 -8.91
N ILE A 11 6.17 -7.28 -8.59
CA ILE A 11 5.64 -6.28 -9.53
C ILE A 11 6.62 -5.12 -9.69
N ILE A 12 7.22 -4.65 -8.60
CA ILE A 12 8.26 -3.60 -8.61
C ILE A 12 9.47 -4.07 -9.43
N ASP A 13 9.95 -5.29 -9.21
CA ASP A 13 11.08 -5.87 -9.95
C ASP A 13 10.76 -5.97 -11.46
N ALA A 14 9.57 -6.46 -11.81
CA ALA A 14 9.14 -6.56 -13.21
C ALA A 14 8.99 -5.17 -13.88
N TYR A 15 8.66 -4.15 -13.09
CA TYR A 15 8.64 -2.77 -13.52
C TYR A 15 10.07 -2.25 -13.76
N HIS A 16 11.02 -2.47 -12.83
CA HIS A 16 12.42 -2.08 -13.01
C HIS A 16 13.07 -2.76 -14.21
N ASP A 17 12.78 -4.05 -14.44
CA ASP A 17 13.23 -4.79 -15.62
C ASP A 17 12.72 -4.14 -16.93
N ASN A 18 11.45 -3.70 -16.97
CA ASN A 18 10.90 -2.98 -18.11
C ASN A 18 11.57 -1.61 -18.31
N SER A 19 11.84 -0.88 -17.25
CA SER A 19 12.57 0.41 -17.31
C SER A 19 14.01 0.23 -17.80
N GLU A 20 14.70 -0.82 -17.36
CA GLU A 20 16.05 -1.16 -17.83
C GLU A 20 16.04 -1.55 -19.32
N GLN A 21 15.03 -2.30 -19.76
CA GLN A 21 14.85 -2.64 -21.18
C GLN A 21 14.60 -1.39 -22.03
N LEU A 22 13.76 -0.47 -21.57
CA LEU A 22 13.54 0.82 -22.25
C LEU A 22 14.85 1.62 -22.37
N ALA A 23 15.65 1.68 -21.30
CA ALA A 23 16.94 2.36 -21.32
C ALA A 23 17.90 1.78 -22.36
N LYS A 24 18.03 0.44 -22.39
CA LYS A 24 18.83 -0.29 -23.37
C LYS A 24 18.34 -0.02 -24.81
N GLU A 25 17.04 0.00 -25.00
CA GLU A 25 16.43 0.24 -26.31
C GLU A 25 16.65 1.67 -26.81
N ILE A 26 16.46 2.68 -25.94
CA ILE A 26 16.77 4.08 -26.29
C ILE A 26 18.23 4.24 -26.67
N LYS A 27 19.14 3.65 -25.89
CA LYS A 27 20.57 3.65 -26.20
C LYS A 27 20.84 3.04 -27.59
N ARG A 28 20.29 1.85 -27.85
CA ARG A 28 20.43 1.15 -29.14
C ARG A 28 19.97 2.03 -30.30
N ILE A 29 18.77 2.62 -30.21
CA ILE A 29 18.20 3.49 -31.25
C ILE A 29 19.13 4.69 -31.51
N VAL A 30 19.62 5.35 -30.46
CA VAL A 30 20.47 6.52 -30.60
C VAL A 30 21.84 6.16 -31.20
N GLU A 31 22.43 5.03 -30.81
CA GLU A 31 23.71 4.55 -31.33
C GLU A 31 23.62 4.12 -32.81
N GLU A 32 22.59 3.36 -33.18
CA GLU A 32 22.37 2.91 -34.57
C GLU A 32 22.18 4.10 -35.52
N TRP A 33 21.28 5.02 -35.19
CA TRP A 33 21.07 6.22 -36.01
C TRP A 33 22.24 7.21 -35.93
N GLY A 34 22.99 7.21 -34.82
CA GLY A 34 24.21 8.00 -34.66
C GLY A 34 25.36 7.53 -35.57
N ALA A 35 25.42 6.24 -35.92
CA ALA A 35 26.39 5.71 -36.88
C ALA A 35 26.10 6.17 -38.33
N GLU A 36 24.84 6.50 -38.61
CA GLU A 36 24.34 6.82 -39.95
C GLU A 36 24.44 8.33 -40.31
N VAL A 37 25.08 9.14 -39.47
CA VAL A 37 25.22 10.61 -39.63
C VAL A 37 25.90 11.06 -40.92
N ASN A 38 26.72 10.19 -41.53
CA ASN A 38 27.36 10.47 -42.82
C ASN A 38 26.56 9.95 -44.02
N ALA A 39 25.58 9.07 -43.80
CA ALA A 39 24.79 8.43 -44.86
C ALA A 39 23.48 9.19 -45.15
N TYR A 40 22.88 9.81 -44.14
CA TYR A 40 21.59 10.50 -44.26
C TYR A 40 21.66 11.97 -43.84
N LYS A 41 20.64 12.74 -44.25
CA LYS A 41 20.45 14.10 -43.75
C LYS A 41 20.12 14.06 -42.26
N MET A 42 20.67 15.01 -41.52
CA MET A 42 20.50 15.11 -40.08
C MET A 42 19.03 15.22 -39.64
N ASP A 43 18.20 15.96 -40.38
CA ASP A 43 16.77 16.08 -40.04
C ASP A 43 16.04 14.75 -40.13
N TYR A 44 16.41 13.90 -41.10
CA TYR A 44 15.86 12.55 -41.22
C TYR A 44 16.28 11.69 -40.01
N ILE A 45 17.56 11.71 -39.63
CA ILE A 45 18.08 10.97 -38.48
C ILE A 45 17.36 11.39 -37.19
N LYS A 46 17.22 12.69 -36.96
CA LYS A 46 16.48 13.23 -35.80
C LYS A 46 15.03 12.75 -35.76
N GLU A 47 14.37 12.73 -36.91
CA GLU A 47 12.99 12.26 -37.03
C GLU A 47 12.89 10.76 -36.71
N GLN A 48 13.81 9.94 -37.21
CA GLN A 48 13.82 8.50 -36.93
C GLN A 48 14.07 8.21 -35.44
N ILE A 49 15.11 8.80 -34.84
CA ILE A 49 15.36 8.65 -33.40
C ILE A 49 14.14 9.08 -32.59
N ARG A 50 13.54 10.24 -32.91
CA ARG A 50 12.36 10.74 -32.20
C ARG A 50 11.19 9.76 -32.29
N ASN A 51 10.90 9.23 -33.48
CA ASN A 51 9.76 8.36 -33.71
C ASN A 51 9.95 7.00 -33.03
N GLU A 52 11.14 6.40 -33.15
CA GLU A 52 11.44 5.11 -32.53
C GLU A 52 11.50 5.20 -30.99
N VAL A 53 12.13 6.25 -30.45
CA VAL A 53 12.13 6.49 -28.99
C VAL A 53 10.72 6.72 -28.47
N ALA A 54 9.89 7.48 -29.20
CA ALA A 54 8.50 7.69 -28.79
C ALA A 54 7.67 6.40 -28.81
N ALA A 55 7.90 5.52 -29.79
CA ALA A 55 7.26 4.22 -29.87
C ALA A 55 7.70 3.30 -28.72
N ALA A 56 9.00 3.22 -28.44
CA ALA A 56 9.55 2.45 -27.32
C ALA A 56 8.99 2.93 -25.97
N ARG A 57 8.96 4.25 -25.75
CA ARG A 57 8.36 4.86 -24.55
C ARG A 57 6.88 4.53 -24.41
N SER A 58 6.11 4.67 -25.50
CA SER A 58 4.67 4.37 -25.49
C SER A 58 4.38 2.90 -25.17
N SER A 59 5.21 1.97 -25.67
CA SER A 59 5.10 0.55 -25.34
C SER A 59 5.39 0.28 -23.86
N SER A 60 6.45 0.89 -23.33
CA SER A 60 6.83 0.76 -21.92
C SER A 60 5.77 1.36 -20.99
N GLU A 61 5.21 2.53 -21.33
CA GLU A 61 4.12 3.17 -20.57
C GLU A 61 2.85 2.32 -20.51
N LEU A 62 2.52 1.60 -21.59
CA LEU A 62 1.39 0.66 -21.58
C LEU A 62 1.64 -0.47 -20.57
N LEU A 63 2.85 -1.01 -20.53
CA LEU A 63 3.20 -2.07 -19.60
C LEU A 63 3.20 -1.58 -18.14
N ASN A 64 3.66 -0.34 -17.90
CA ASN A 64 3.59 0.30 -16.58
C ASN A 64 2.15 0.42 -16.06
N LYS A 65 1.20 0.78 -16.93
CA LYS A 65 -0.23 0.79 -16.58
C LYS A 65 -0.74 -0.60 -16.21
N VAL A 66 -0.28 -1.64 -16.89
CA VAL A 66 -0.61 -3.04 -16.55
C VAL A 66 -0.04 -3.42 -15.18
N TYR A 67 1.16 -2.96 -14.83
CA TYR A 67 1.73 -3.19 -13.50
C TYR A 67 0.93 -2.52 -12.39
N ASN A 68 0.47 -1.28 -12.57
CA ASN A 68 -0.45 -0.64 -11.61
C ASN A 68 -1.75 -1.43 -11.44
N GLN A 69 -2.32 -1.93 -12.53
CA GLN A 69 -3.53 -2.77 -12.47
C GLN A 69 -3.28 -4.07 -11.70
N LYS A 70 -2.17 -4.76 -11.96
CA LYS A 70 -1.80 -5.99 -11.24
C LYS A 70 -1.58 -5.72 -9.74
N LEU A 71 -0.94 -4.60 -9.41
CA LEU A 71 -0.73 -4.19 -8.03
C LEU A 71 -2.09 -4.00 -7.32
N ASN A 72 -3.02 -3.26 -7.92
CA ASN A 72 -4.37 -3.09 -7.37
C ASN A 72 -5.10 -4.43 -7.16
N VAL A 73 -4.98 -5.39 -8.09
CA VAL A 73 -5.56 -6.74 -7.92
C VAL A 73 -4.96 -7.46 -6.71
N ILE A 74 -3.63 -7.38 -6.53
CA ILE A 74 -2.94 -7.97 -5.37
C ILE A 74 -3.46 -7.36 -4.05
N LEU A 75 -3.65 -6.03 -4.01
CA LEU A 75 -4.17 -5.34 -2.83
C LEU A 75 -5.63 -5.73 -2.54
N ASP A 76 -6.47 -5.84 -3.56
CA ASP A 76 -7.86 -6.26 -3.39
C ASP A 76 -7.98 -7.71 -2.90
N GLU A 77 -7.14 -8.61 -3.40
CA GLU A 77 -7.03 -9.99 -2.89
C GLU A 77 -6.60 -10.01 -1.41
N ALA A 78 -5.62 -9.17 -1.04
CA ALA A 78 -5.15 -9.05 0.33
C ALA A 78 -6.26 -8.55 1.26
N LYS A 79 -6.99 -7.49 0.88
CA LYS A 79 -8.13 -6.97 1.64
C LYS A 79 -9.22 -8.02 1.84
N LYS A 80 -9.57 -8.78 0.80
CA LYS A 80 -10.56 -9.85 0.89
C LYS A 80 -10.20 -10.93 1.90
N LYS A 81 -8.90 -11.16 2.13
CA LYS A 81 -8.41 -12.12 3.12
C LYS A 81 -8.33 -11.53 4.53
N VAL A 82 -7.88 -10.29 4.66
CA VAL A 82 -7.57 -9.68 5.96
C VAL A 82 -8.79 -8.98 6.58
N LEU A 83 -9.54 -8.18 5.82
CA LEU A 83 -10.62 -7.34 6.35
C LEU A 83 -11.76 -8.12 7.04
N PRO A 84 -12.19 -9.30 6.56
CA PRO A 84 -13.21 -10.08 7.25
C PRO A 84 -12.78 -10.50 8.67
N GLU A 85 -11.50 -10.83 8.86
CA GLU A 85 -10.94 -11.21 10.16
C GLU A 85 -10.87 -10.02 11.14
N LEU A 86 -10.76 -8.79 10.62
CA LEU A 86 -10.85 -7.56 11.43
C LEU A 86 -12.27 -7.28 11.93
N SER A 87 -13.28 -7.83 11.25
CA SER A 87 -14.68 -7.42 11.35
C SER A 87 -15.56 -8.50 12.00
N THR A 88 -15.06 -9.17 13.03
CA THR A 88 -15.90 -10.06 13.85
C THR A 88 -17.01 -9.21 14.47
N LYS A 89 -18.23 -9.31 13.92
CA LYS A 89 -19.37 -8.56 14.44
C LYS A 89 -19.61 -8.96 15.88
N ALA A 90 -19.39 -8.02 16.80
CA ALA A 90 -19.74 -8.20 18.20
C ALA A 90 -21.22 -8.58 18.32
N THR A 91 -21.51 -9.68 19.02
CA THR A 91 -22.89 -10.04 19.32
C THR A 91 -23.39 -9.09 20.39
N ARG A 92 -24.34 -8.21 20.03
CA ARG A 92 -24.90 -7.23 20.96
C ARG A 92 -26.05 -7.87 21.75
N PRO A 93 -25.96 -8.01 23.07
CA PRO A 93 -27.06 -8.52 23.88
C PRO A 93 -28.23 -7.53 23.93
N SER A 94 -29.40 -7.99 24.39
CA SER A 94 -30.62 -7.17 24.45
C SER A 94 -30.50 -5.95 25.37
N ASP A 95 -29.61 -6.00 26.35
CA ASP A 95 -29.33 -4.93 27.32
C ASP A 95 -28.08 -4.10 26.95
N TYR A 96 -27.53 -4.25 25.75
CA TYR A 96 -26.28 -3.62 25.31
C TYR A 96 -26.24 -2.10 25.54
N ALA A 97 -27.34 -1.39 25.23
CA ALA A 97 -27.43 0.05 25.45
C ALA A 97 -27.27 0.43 26.94
N THR A 98 -27.83 -0.37 27.85
CA THR A 98 -27.66 -0.18 29.29
C THR A 98 -26.22 -0.45 29.71
N GLN A 99 -25.59 -1.50 29.17
CA GLN A 99 -24.18 -1.79 29.45
C GLN A 99 -23.26 -0.65 28.99
N VAL A 100 -23.49 -0.10 27.78
CA VAL A 100 -22.74 1.06 27.27
C VAL A 100 -22.94 2.28 28.17
N ASN A 101 -24.17 2.58 28.60
CA ASN A 101 -24.43 3.70 29.52
C ASN A 101 -23.71 3.53 30.86
N ASN A 102 -23.77 2.33 31.45
CA ASN A 102 -23.06 2.03 32.70
C ASN A 102 -21.55 2.21 32.53
N ALA A 103 -20.96 1.72 31.44
CA ALA A 103 -19.55 1.90 31.14
C ALA A 103 -19.19 3.39 31.03
N LEU A 104 -19.97 4.19 30.30
CA LEU A 104 -19.76 5.64 30.20
C LEU A 104 -19.82 6.33 31.57
N GLN A 105 -20.75 5.94 32.44
CA GLN A 105 -20.84 6.49 33.80
C GLN A 105 -19.61 6.17 34.62
N PHE A 106 -19.10 4.93 34.58
CA PHE A 106 -17.85 4.57 35.26
C PHE A 106 -16.65 5.34 34.72
N LEU A 107 -16.52 5.48 33.39
CA LEU A 107 -15.47 6.31 32.79
C LEU A 107 -15.55 7.78 33.26
N MET A 108 -16.76 8.32 33.42
CA MET A 108 -16.96 9.68 33.93
C MET A 108 -16.61 9.83 35.41
N ILE A 109 -16.77 8.78 36.22
CA ILE A 109 -16.39 8.77 37.64
C ILE A 109 -14.87 8.77 37.80
N GLU A 110 -14.16 7.94 37.04
CA GLU A 110 -12.69 7.89 37.06
C GLU A 110 -12.07 9.16 36.46
N ALA A 111 -12.70 9.72 35.42
CA ALA A 111 -12.35 10.98 34.77
C ALA A 111 -10.84 11.10 34.40
N GLU A 112 -10.12 12.01 35.06
CA GLU A 112 -8.71 12.31 34.80
C GLU A 112 -7.74 11.31 35.46
N GLN A 113 -8.23 10.47 36.37
CA GLN A 113 -7.43 9.46 37.07
C GLN A 113 -7.48 8.09 36.39
N ILE A 114 -8.15 8.00 35.24
CA ILE A 114 -8.32 6.74 34.54
C ILE A 114 -6.97 6.19 34.04
N THR A 115 -6.70 4.93 34.36
CA THR A 115 -5.52 4.19 33.92
C THR A 115 -5.93 3.12 32.91
N ASP A 116 -4.96 2.55 32.21
CA ASP A 116 -5.25 1.47 31.26
C ASP A 116 -5.90 0.25 31.92
N GLU A 117 -5.50 -0.10 33.14
CA GLU A 117 -6.08 -1.21 33.89
C GLU A 117 -7.55 -0.94 34.27
N THR A 118 -7.87 0.26 34.74
CA THR A 118 -9.24 0.61 35.12
C THR A 118 -10.13 0.75 33.89
N ALA A 119 -9.65 1.38 32.82
CA ALA A 119 -10.33 1.43 31.54
C ALA A 119 -10.60 0.03 30.98
N TYR A 120 -9.62 -0.86 31.01
CA TYR A 120 -9.78 -2.25 30.56
C TYR A 120 -10.85 -2.97 31.37
N MET A 121 -10.87 -2.83 32.70
CA MET A 121 -11.88 -3.48 33.55
C MET A 121 -13.30 -3.01 33.27
N ILE A 122 -13.48 -1.72 32.94
CA ILE A 122 -14.78 -1.14 32.55
C ILE A 122 -15.17 -1.61 31.14
N LEU A 123 -14.20 -1.71 30.22
CA LEU A 123 -14.45 -1.85 28.78
C LEU A 123 -14.24 -3.25 28.20
N LYS A 124 -13.74 -4.21 28.98
CA LYS A 124 -13.39 -5.57 28.51
C LYS A 124 -14.52 -6.32 27.78
N ASN A 125 -15.78 -6.01 28.08
CA ASN A 125 -16.93 -6.64 27.43
C ASN A 125 -17.22 -6.06 26.02
N PHE A 126 -16.57 -4.96 25.66
CA PHE A 126 -16.77 -4.24 24.40
C PHE A 126 -15.57 -4.35 23.45
N ILE A 127 -14.49 -5.05 23.81
CA ILE A 127 -13.22 -5.03 23.06
C ILE A 127 -13.36 -5.49 21.60
N ASP A 128 -14.38 -6.30 21.32
CA ASP A 128 -14.69 -6.83 19.99
C ASP A 128 -15.64 -5.92 19.21
N ASP A 129 -16.31 -4.96 19.85
CA ASP A 129 -17.12 -3.93 19.20
C ASP A 129 -16.25 -2.72 18.88
N LEU A 130 -15.56 -2.78 17.74
CA LEU A 130 -14.61 -1.75 17.31
C LEU A 130 -15.23 -0.36 17.21
N ASP A 131 -16.48 -0.24 16.75
CA ASP A 131 -17.17 1.04 16.64
C ASP A 131 -17.42 1.63 18.03
N GLN A 132 -17.88 0.82 18.97
CA GLN A 132 -18.08 1.27 20.34
C GLN A 132 -16.75 1.59 21.04
N MET A 133 -15.69 0.81 20.79
CA MET A 133 -14.36 1.08 21.33
C MET A 133 -13.77 2.39 20.80
N LYS A 134 -14.04 2.77 19.54
CA LYS A 134 -13.67 4.10 19.02
C LYS A 134 -14.34 5.23 19.79
N LEU A 135 -15.62 5.07 20.11
CA LEU A 135 -16.36 6.05 20.91
C LEU A 135 -15.75 6.16 22.32
N PHE A 136 -15.46 5.03 22.98
CA PHE A 136 -14.82 5.04 24.29
C PHE A 136 -13.42 5.65 24.26
N LYS A 137 -12.60 5.33 23.24
CA LYS A 137 -11.29 5.94 23.02
C LYS A 137 -11.40 7.45 22.91
N SER A 138 -12.37 7.97 22.16
CA SER A 138 -12.63 9.42 22.07
C SER A 138 -13.04 10.04 23.41
N VAL A 139 -13.83 9.34 24.22
CA VAL A 139 -14.23 9.82 25.56
C VAL A 139 -13.04 9.91 26.50
N ILE A 140 -12.21 8.86 26.56
CA ILE A 140 -11.01 8.81 27.41
C ILE A 140 -9.98 9.85 26.94
N GLY A 141 -9.76 9.97 25.64
CA GLY A 141 -8.82 10.94 25.05
C GLY A 141 -9.17 12.41 25.26
N LYS A 142 -10.37 12.73 25.76
CA LYS A 142 -10.73 14.09 26.21
C LYS A 142 -10.26 14.40 27.62
N LYS A 143 -9.81 13.39 28.36
CA LYS A 143 -9.46 13.48 29.79
C LYS A 143 -7.99 13.20 30.05
N VAL A 144 -7.39 12.32 29.24
CA VAL A 144 -5.99 11.91 29.38
C VAL A 144 -5.34 11.77 28.02
N ASP A 145 -4.02 11.92 27.98
CA ASP A 145 -3.23 11.68 26.77
C ASP A 145 -3.18 10.19 26.46
N LEU A 146 -3.62 9.82 25.26
CA LEU A 146 -3.62 8.44 24.77
C LEU A 146 -2.29 8.02 24.14
N ILE A 147 -1.38 8.97 23.96
CA ILE A 147 -0.08 8.80 23.32
C ILE A 147 0.97 9.42 24.23
N ASP A 148 2.03 8.66 24.52
CA ASP A 148 3.16 9.13 25.29
C ASP A 148 4.09 10.02 24.44
N PRO A 149 5.08 10.71 25.04
CA PRO A 149 6.03 11.54 24.28
C PRO A 149 6.88 10.79 23.24
N ASN A 150 6.92 9.45 23.30
CA ASN A 150 7.64 8.59 22.37
C ASN A 150 6.73 8.07 21.24
N GLY A 151 5.44 8.44 21.22
CA GLY A 151 4.48 8.00 20.22
C GLY A 151 3.79 6.67 20.54
N ASN A 152 4.02 6.07 21.72
CA ASN A 152 3.38 4.82 22.12
C ASN A 152 2.02 5.06 22.74
N THR A 153 1.09 4.11 22.57
CA THR A 153 -0.20 4.15 23.25
C THR A 153 -0.01 4.03 24.77
N THR A 154 -0.63 4.92 25.55
CA THR A 154 -0.68 4.84 27.02
C THR A 154 -1.71 3.83 27.51
N PHE A 155 -2.59 3.35 26.61
CA PHE A 155 -3.65 2.36 26.88
C PHE A 155 -3.51 1.07 26.04
N PRO A 156 -2.38 0.34 26.12
CA PRO A 156 -2.15 -0.86 25.31
C PRO A 156 -3.10 -2.02 25.61
N LEU A 157 -3.57 -2.20 26.85
CA LEU A 157 -4.51 -3.26 27.22
C LEU A 157 -5.91 -2.96 26.71
N THR A 158 -6.37 -1.72 26.88
CA THR A 158 -7.73 -1.30 26.52
C THR A 158 -7.90 -1.13 25.02
N PHE A 159 -6.99 -0.40 24.37
CA PHE A 159 -7.12 -0.02 22.95
C PHE A 159 -6.13 -0.73 22.03
N GLY A 160 -5.26 -1.62 22.52
CA GLY A 160 -4.25 -2.28 21.69
C GLY A 160 -4.83 -3.03 20.49
N LYS A 161 -5.95 -3.76 20.67
CA LYS A 161 -6.65 -4.42 19.56
C LYS A 161 -7.19 -3.40 18.55
N LEU A 162 -7.89 -2.36 19.03
CA LEU A 162 -8.45 -1.31 18.18
C LEU A 162 -7.34 -0.59 17.38
N ASN A 163 -6.26 -0.19 18.03
CA ASN A 163 -5.13 0.50 17.41
C ASN A 163 -4.50 -0.34 16.30
N LYS A 164 -4.36 -1.66 16.52
CA LYS A 164 -3.87 -2.58 15.48
C LYS A 164 -4.81 -2.64 14.28
N VAL A 165 -6.12 -2.75 14.52
CA VAL A 165 -7.11 -2.75 13.43
C VAL A 165 -7.09 -1.43 12.65
N GLU A 166 -7.05 -0.29 13.35
CA GLU A 166 -6.93 1.03 12.73
C GLU A 166 -5.66 1.16 11.89
N MET A 167 -4.53 0.69 12.41
CA MET A 167 -3.25 0.68 11.69
C MET A 167 -3.34 -0.12 10.39
N ILE A 168 -3.92 -1.31 10.41
CA ILE A 168 -4.08 -2.16 9.20
C ILE A 168 -4.99 -1.51 8.18
N LEU A 169 -6.13 -0.96 8.62
CA LEU A 169 -7.06 -0.25 7.74
C LEU A 169 -6.39 0.96 7.08
N ASN A 170 -5.61 1.73 7.87
CA ASN A 170 -4.85 2.86 7.35
C ASN A 170 -3.77 2.39 6.37
N SER A 171 -3.02 1.33 6.68
CA SER A 171 -2.02 0.76 5.77
C SER A 171 -2.66 0.40 4.42
N PHE A 172 -3.81 -0.27 4.39
CA PHE A 172 -4.50 -0.55 3.12
C PHE A 172 -4.90 0.73 2.37
N ASN A 173 -5.39 1.75 3.06
CA ASN A 173 -5.76 3.02 2.43
C ASN A 173 -4.55 3.75 1.83
N GLU A 174 -3.42 3.76 2.53
CA GLU A 174 -2.17 4.36 2.03
C GLU A 174 -1.63 3.56 0.83
N MET A 175 -1.67 2.23 0.89
CA MET A 175 -1.28 1.37 -0.24
C MET A 175 -2.16 1.61 -1.46
N ASP A 176 -3.47 1.82 -1.30
CA ASP A 176 -4.37 2.17 -2.40
C ASP A 176 -4.03 3.53 -3.01
N ALA A 177 -3.70 4.52 -2.18
CA ALA A 177 -3.30 5.84 -2.65
C ALA A 177 -2.02 5.76 -3.50
N ILE A 178 -1.05 4.95 -3.07
CA ILE A 178 0.22 4.73 -3.78
C ILE A 178 0.00 3.92 -5.08
N ALA A 179 -0.70 2.78 -5.00
CA ALA A 179 -0.81 1.81 -6.09
C ALA A 179 -1.46 2.37 -7.36
N ASN A 180 -2.32 3.39 -7.23
CA ASN A 180 -2.97 4.01 -8.37
C ASN A 180 -2.00 4.79 -9.28
N MET A 181 -0.87 5.26 -8.74
CA MET A 181 0.07 6.12 -9.48
C MET A 181 1.49 5.58 -9.53
N LEU A 182 1.81 4.51 -8.79
CA LEU A 182 3.18 4.07 -8.55
C LEU A 182 4.06 3.97 -9.80
N PHE A 183 3.59 3.33 -10.88
CA PHE A 183 4.39 3.16 -12.10
C PHE A 183 4.11 4.19 -13.20
N VAL A 184 3.28 5.20 -12.93
CA VAL A 184 2.88 6.22 -13.91
C VAL A 184 3.23 7.64 -13.48
N TYR A 185 4.09 7.79 -12.48
CA TYR A 185 4.68 9.08 -12.13
C TYR A 185 5.43 9.68 -13.34
N PRO A 186 5.44 11.02 -13.48
CA PRO A 186 6.32 11.70 -14.42
C PRO A 186 7.77 11.27 -14.21
N ARG A 187 8.46 10.98 -15.31
CA ARG A 187 9.87 10.57 -15.32
C ARG A 187 10.78 11.78 -15.34
N GLU A 188 11.97 11.64 -14.78
CA GLU A 188 13.05 12.62 -14.89
C GLU A 188 14.01 12.23 -16.03
N ASP A 189 14.76 13.21 -16.54
CA ASP A 189 15.81 12.96 -17.52
C ASP A 189 17.06 12.43 -16.79
N GLY A 190 17.49 11.22 -17.16
CA GLY A 190 18.70 10.59 -16.67
C GLY A 190 19.88 10.69 -17.63
N GLU A 191 20.54 9.55 -17.89
CA GLU A 191 21.68 9.49 -18.81
C GLU A 191 21.30 10.07 -20.18
N THR A 192 22.19 10.90 -20.73
CA THR A 192 21.93 11.61 -21.98
C THR A 192 22.96 11.22 -23.04
N TYR A 193 22.46 10.86 -24.21
CA TYR A 193 23.24 10.58 -25.41
C TYR A 193 23.19 11.78 -26.35
N ILE A 194 24.32 12.10 -26.98
CA ILE A 194 24.42 13.25 -27.89
C ILE A 194 24.71 12.76 -29.31
N VAL A 195 23.81 13.07 -30.24
CA VAL A 195 24.03 12.85 -31.68
C VAL A 195 24.01 14.21 -32.38
N ASN A 196 25.16 14.60 -32.93
CA ASN A 196 25.34 15.86 -33.67
C ASN A 196 24.75 17.10 -32.97
N GLY A 197 25.03 17.24 -31.66
CA GLY A 197 24.59 18.38 -30.84
C GLY A 197 23.15 18.29 -30.32
N GLN A 198 22.39 17.26 -30.69
CA GLN A 198 21.07 16.97 -30.11
C GLN A 198 21.21 15.98 -28.96
N ALA A 199 20.62 16.31 -27.81
CA ALA A 199 20.55 15.45 -26.63
C ALA A 199 19.31 14.54 -26.66
N TYR A 200 19.50 13.29 -26.25
CA TYR A 200 18.46 12.27 -26.05
C TYR A 200 18.65 11.61 -24.70
N SER A 201 17.67 11.77 -23.81
CA SER A 201 17.79 11.30 -22.43
C SER A 201 17.00 10.02 -22.19
N VAL A 202 17.59 9.13 -21.39
CA VAL A 202 16.94 7.95 -20.83
C VAL A 202 16.08 8.39 -19.65
N PRO A 203 14.79 8.05 -19.62
CA PRO A 203 13.94 8.38 -18.48
C PRO A 203 14.36 7.57 -17.25
N ILE A 204 14.36 8.21 -16.09
CA ILE A 204 14.58 7.58 -14.78
C ILE A 204 13.40 7.87 -13.85
N ASP A 205 13.33 7.09 -12.77
CA ASP A 205 12.26 7.20 -11.78
C ASP A 205 12.44 8.46 -10.91
N SER A 206 11.33 9.13 -10.59
CA SER A 206 11.36 10.28 -9.69
C SER A 206 11.51 9.84 -8.24
N TYR A 207 11.94 10.77 -7.38
CA TYR A 207 12.04 10.52 -5.94
C TYR A 207 10.71 10.08 -5.33
N GLU A 208 9.59 10.66 -5.76
CA GLU A 208 8.25 10.31 -5.27
C GLU A 208 7.88 8.86 -5.61
N GLN A 209 8.26 8.38 -6.79
CA GLN A 209 8.02 6.98 -7.12
C GLN A 209 8.86 6.06 -6.23
N MET A 210 10.16 6.32 -6.09
CA MET A 210 11.05 5.50 -5.25
C MET A 210 10.55 5.46 -3.79
N ALA A 211 10.16 6.61 -3.24
CA ALA A 211 9.58 6.69 -1.91
C ALA A 211 8.24 5.93 -1.82
N GLY A 212 7.44 5.93 -2.89
CA GLY A 212 6.22 5.14 -3.00
C GLY A 212 6.48 3.63 -2.98
N GLU A 213 7.53 3.16 -3.66
CA GLU A 213 7.95 1.75 -3.67
C GLU A 213 8.37 1.28 -2.27
N ASP A 214 9.18 2.08 -1.56
CA ASP A 214 9.57 1.77 -0.18
C ASP A 214 8.36 1.79 0.77
N SER A 215 7.47 2.77 0.61
CA SER A 215 6.31 2.95 1.49
C SER A 215 5.31 1.81 1.34
N ILE A 216 4.99 1.40 0.10
CA ILE A 216 4.02 0.33 -0.13
C ILE A 216 4.52 -1.02 0.40
N ILE A 217 5.83 -1.29 0.33
CA ILE A 217 6.45 -2.45 0.96
C ILE A 217 6.35 -2.36 2.48
N SER A 218 6.70 -1.22 3.08
CA SER A 218 6.61 -1.00 4.53
C SER A 218 5.18 -1.22 5.06
N PHE A 219 4.16 -0.74 4.34
CA PHE A 219 2.76 -0.99 4.70
C PHE A 219 2.35 -2.45 4.52
N ALA A 220 2.87 -3.13 3.49
CA ALA A 220 2.65 -4.55 3.29
C ALA A 220 3.22 -5.39 4.45
N GLU A 221 4.42 -5.07 4.94
CA GLU A 221 5.04 -5.74 6.10
C GLU A 221 4.17 -5.65 7.35
N ILE A 222 3.60 -4.47 7.64
CA ILE A 222 2.67 -4.26 8.76
C ILE A 222 1.46 -5.21 8.64
N ILE A 223 0.91 -5.35 7.44
CA ILE A 223 -0.24 -6.22 7.18
C ILE A 223 0.15 -7.69 7.31
N GLU A 224 1.31 -8.09 6.77
CA GLU A 224 1.81 -9.47 6.89
C GLU A 224 2.08 -9.87 8.35
N GLU A 225 2.72 -9.00 9.14
CA GLU A 225 2.98 -9.24 10.55
C GLU A 225 1.68 -9.56 11.30
N TYR A 226 0.64 -8.77 11.04
CA TYR A 226 -0.67 -9.03 11.61
C TYR A 226 -1.34 -10.30 11.06
N ALA A 227 -1.30 -10.50 9.75
CA ALA A 227 -1.93 -11.66 9.10
C ALA A 227 -1.32 -12.99 9.60
N ASN A 228 -0.02 -13.00 9.91
CA ASN A 228 0.68 -14.18 10.41
C ASN A 228 0.29 -14.57 11.84
N VAL A 229 -0.30 -13.66 12.62
CA VAL A 229 -0.78 -13.97 13.99
C VAL A 229 -2.27 -14.35 14.04
N ILE A 230 -3.01 -14.29 12.93
CA ILE A 230 -4.40 -14.76 12.84
C ILE A 230 -4.44 -16.25 12.47
N PRO A 231 -5.07 -17.11 13.28
CA PRO A 231 -5.33 -18.50 12.91
C PRO A 231 -6.25 -18.56 11.67
N GLY A 232 -5.79 -19.20 10.58
CA GLY A 232 -6.63 -19.49 9.40
C GLY A 232 -6.30 -18.72 8.11
N ILE A 233 -5.61 -17.56 8.17
CA ILE A 233 -5.22 -16.81 6.96
C ILE A 233 -4.26 -17.62 6.06
N ASN A 234 -3.46 -18.51 6.67
CA ASN A 234 -2.57 -19.42 5.96
C ASN A 234 -3.25 -20.61 5.27
N GLN A 235 -4.58 -20.80 5.42
CA GLN A 235 -5.28 -22.00 4.91
C GLN A 235 -6.12 -21.77 3.65
N VAL A 236 -6.21 -20.55 3.11
CA VAL A 236 -6.91 -20.35 1.82
C VAL A 236 -5.95 -20.58 0.66
N THR A 237 -5.57 -21.84 0.45
CA THR A 237 -5.02 -22.32 -0.82
C THR A 237 -6.18 -22.75 -1.71
N ASN A 238 -6.33 -22.05 -2.84
CA ASN A 238 -7.02 -22.48 -4.07
C ASN A 238 -8.03 -23.62 -3.92
N GLN A 239 -9.26 -23.30 -3.54
CA GLN A 239 -10.41 -24.10 -3.98
C GLN A 239 -10.93 -23.47 -5.27
N THR A 240 -10.33 -23.87 -6.38
CA THR A 240 -11.06 -23.90 -7.65
C THR A 240 -12.14 -24.94 -7.50
N ASP A 241 -13.39 -24.49 -7.36
CA ASP A 241 -14.54 -25.39 -7.51
C ASP A 241 -14.48 -26.05 -8.89
N PRO A 242 -14.67 -27.38 -9.00
CA PRO A 242 -14.81 -28.02 -10.28
C PRO A 242 -16.13 -27.55 -10.91
N ILE A 243 -16.02 -27.01 -12.12
CA ILE A 243 -17.15 -26.77 -13.01
C ILE A 243 -17.87 -28.12 -13.20
N VAL A 244 -19.08 -28.22 -12.67
CA VAL A 244 -20.00 -29.29 -13.02
C VAL A 244 -20.61 -28.91 -14.36
N GLU A 245 -20.18 -29.60 -15.42
CA GLU A 245 -20.88 -29.56 -16.72
C GLU A 245 -22.21 -30.30 -16.57
N GLU A 246 -23.32 -29.61 -16.89
CA GLU A 246 -24.59 -30.23 -17.29
C GLU A 246 -24.72 -30.22 -18.81
#